data_AF-A0A9W5UTC1-F1
#
_entry.id   AF-A0A9W5UTC1-F1
#
_cell.length_a   1.000
_cell.length_b   1.000
_cell.length_c   1.000
_cell.angle_alpha   90.00
_cell.angle_beta   90.00
_cell.angle_gamma   90.00
#
_symmetry.space_group_name_H-M   'P 1'
#
loop_
_entity.id
_entity.type
_entity.pdbx_description
1 polymer ?
#
loop_
_entity_poly.entity_id
_entity_poly.type
_entity_poly.pdbx_seq_one_letter_code
_entity_poly.pdbx_strand_id
1 'polypeptide(L)'
;MRRGLAVLVVALLLSTPVVTAWLVGDLTGEAARRLAAEGESLDYAVEPVSLGATGDRVLVVVASALLLASLALLIGATVTRKLDPRVWSALVPLLVAGVLIGLAWRIVTAGAIGANIGAGLVVLGGGPVLLILLGVAAVQAARLRREHRRRVG
;
A
#
# COMPACT_ATOMS: atom_id res chain seq x y z
N MET A 1 2.08 -12.42 -23.37
CA MET A 1 1.50 -11.11 -22.97
C MET A 1 0.77 -11.12 -21.62
N ARG A 2 -0.18 -12.03 -21.36
CA ARG A 2 -0.96 -12.05 -20.10
C ARG A 2 -0.14 -12.19 -18.81
N ARG A 3 0.93 -13.00 -18.81
CA ARG A 3 1.83 -13.15 -17.65
C ARG A 3 2.59 -11.86 -17.31
N GLY A 4 3.02 -11.11 -18.32
CA GLY A 4 3.72 -9.83 -18.10
C GLY A 4 2.85 -8.78 -17.42
N LEU A 5 1.60 -8.63 -17.86
CA LEU A 5 0.65 -7.70 -17.23
C LEU A 5 0.34 -8.08 -15.78
N ALA A 6 0.23 -9.39 -15.48
CA ALA A 6 0.02 -9.85 -14.11
C ALA A 6 1.21 -9.50 -13.20
N VAL A 7 2.45 -9.66 -13.69
CA VAL A 7 3.65 -9.26 -12.95
C VAL A 7 3.66 -7.76 -12.66
N LEU A 8 3.30 -6.92 -13.63
CA LEU A 8 3.22 -5.47 -13.43
C LEU A 8 2.16 -5.09 -12.39
N VAL A 9 0.99 -5.75 -12.41
CA VAL A 9 -0.04 -5.52 -11.40
C VAL A 9 0.46 -5.90 -10.01
N VAL A 10 1.08 -7.08 -9.86
CA VAL A 10 1.61 -7.52 -8.56
C VAL A 10 2.72 -6.58 -8.07
N ALA A 11 3.66 -6.21 -8.94
CA ALA A 11 4.74 -5.28 -8.62
C ALA A 11 4.18 -3.92 -8.16
N LEU A 12 3.16 -3.40 -8.86
CA LEU A 12 2.50 -2.15 -8.48
C LEU A 12 1.84 -2.27 -7.09
N LEU A 13 1.06 -3.33 -6.85
CA LEU A 13 0.33 -3.52 -5.60
C LEU A 13 1.26 -3.72 -4.39
N LEU A 14 2.37 -4.45 -4.55
CA LEU A 14 3.33 -4.66 -3.46
C LEU A 14 4.18 -3.41 -3.17
N SER A 15 4.50 -2.63 -4.20
CA SER A 15 5.32 -1.42 -4.05
C SER A 15 4.53 -0.26 -3.43
N THR A 16 3.21 -0.20 -3.67
CA THR A 16 2.33 0.88 -3.19
C THR A 16 2.40 1.11 -1.68
N PRO A 17 2.20 0.11 -0.79
CA PRO A 17 2.28 0.33 0.66
C PRO A 17 3.69 0.74 1.10
N VAL A 18 4.74 0.20 0.49
CA VAL A 18 6.13 0.53 0.84
C VAL A 18 6.44 2.00 0.53
N VAL A 19 6.13 2.43 -0.70
CA VAL A 19 6.34 3.83 -1.13
C VAL A 19 5.47 4.77 -0.31
N THR A 20 4.21 4.40 -0.05
CA THR A 20 3.32 5.23 0.77
C THR A 20 3.86 5.38 2.19
N ALA A 21 4.27 4.29 2.83
CA ALA A 21 4.83 4.32 4.18
C ALA A 21 6.10 5.20 4.23
N TRP A 22 6.94 5.16 3.20
CA TRP A 22 8.12 6.04 3.15
C TRP A 22 7.75 7.52 2.96
N LEU A 23 6.80 7.82 2.07
CA LEU A 23 6.32 9.19 1.83
C LEU A 23 5.67 9.82 3.06
N VAL A 24 4.93 9.01 3.83
CA VAL A 24 4.32 9.45 5.10
C VAL A 24 5.40 9.78 6.14
N GLY A 25 6.49 9.02 6.15
CA GLY A 25 7.59 9.21 7.08
C GLY A 25 7.26 8.76 8.51
N ASP A 26 8.19 9.01 9.44
CA ASP A 26 7.99 8.72 10.85
C ASP A 26 6.98 9.70 11.47
N LEU A 27 5.94 9.14 12.08
CA LEU A 27 4.85 9.89 12.71
C LEU A 27 5.03 10.02 14.23
N THR A 28 6.18 9.59 14.78
CA THR A 28 6.50 9.75 16.20
C THR A 28 6.42 11.22 16.62
N GLY A 29 5.61 11.51 17.64
CA GLY A 29 5.37 12.86 18.14
C GLY A 29 6.66 13.53 18.65
N GLU A 30 6.71 14.86 18.63
CA GLU A 30 7.94 15.56 19.01
C GLU A 30 8.26 15.43 20.51
N ALA A 31 7.25 15.40 21.38
CA ALA A 31 7.43 15.13 22.81
C ALA A 31 8.02 13.73 23.05
N ALA A 32 7.52 12.71 22.34
CA ALA A 32 8.06 11.35 22.38
C ALA A 32 9.51 11.32 21.89
N ARG A 33 9.83 12.02 20.79
CA ARG A 33 11.22 12.12 20.30
C ARG A 33 12.18 12.76 21.30
N ARG A 34 11.73 13.76 22.05
CA ARG A 34 12.57 14.41 23.09
C ARG A 34 12.86 13.46 24.25
N LEU A 35 11.84 12.77 24.76
CA LEU A 35 12.04 11.77 25.82
C LEU A 35 12.94 10.62 25.37
N ALA A 36 12.80 10.17 24.12
CA ALA A 36 13.70 9.17 23.55
C ALA A 36 15.16 9.66 23.49
N ALA A 37 15.39 10.95 23.21
CA ALA A 37 16.73 11.55 23.22
C ALA A 37 17.31 11.68 24.64
N GLU A 38 16.44 11.77 25.65
CA GLU A 38 16.80 11.75 27.09
C GLU A 38 17.02 10.32 27.62
N GLY A 39 16.77 9.29 26.81
CA GLY A 39 17.00 7.88 27.13
C GLY A 39 15.77 7.12 27.59
N GLU A 40 14.57 7.71 27.53
CA GLU A 40 13.33 6.97 27.81
C GLU A 40 12.95 6.03 26.67
N SER A 41 12.44 4.85 27.04
CA SER A 41 11.90 3.89 26.09
C SER A 41 10.54 4.34 25.57
N LEU A 42 10.36 4.32 24.25
CA LEU A 42 9.07 4.58 23.61
C LEU A 42 8.22 3.33 23.53
N ASP A 43 6.91 3.51 23.69
CA ASP A 43 5.92 2.46 23.50
C ASP A 43 5.52 2.39 22.03
N TYR A 44 5.48 1.18 21.48
CA TYR A 44 5.07 0.91 20.10
C TYR A 44 3.95 -0.11 20.08
N ALA A 45 2.92 0.12 19.26
CA ALA A 45 1.91 -0.92 19.01
C ALA A 45 2.51 -2.07 18.17
N VAL A 46 3.39 -1.73 17.23
CA VAL A 46 4.22 -2.66 16.47
C VAL A 46 5.61 -2.05 16.35
N GLU A 47 6.66 -2.81 16.67
CA GLU A 47 8.02 -2.30 16.52
C GLU A 47 8.37 -2.02 15.05
N PRO A 48 9.00 -0.86 14.75
CA PRO A 48 9.43 -0.55 13.40
C PRO A 48 10.53 -1.51 12.95
N VAL A 49 10.25 -2.27 11.90
CA VAL A 49 11.26 -3.11 11.24
C VAL A 49 12.18 -2.22 10.40
N SER A 50 13.49 -2.31 10.64
CA SER A 50 14.53 -1.68 9.83
C SER A 50 15.50 -2.72 9.31
N LEU A 51 15.89 -2.60 8.04
CA LEU A 51 16.97 -3.35 7.41
C LEU A 51 18.32 -2.62 7.53
N GLY A 52 18.40 -1.63 8.43
CA GLY A 52 19.48 -0.65 8.50
C GLY A 52 19.33 0.46 7.44
N ALA A 53 20.05 1.56 7.65
CA ALA A 53 19.92 2.76 6.82
C ALA A 53 20.12 2.50 5.31
N THR A 54 21.05 1.62 4.95
CA THR A 54 21.30 1.24 3.56
C THR A 54 20.21 0.34 3.01
N GLY A 55 19.77 -0.67 3.78
CA GLY A 55 18.72 -1.60 3.38
C GLY A 55 17.39 -0.90 3.12
N ASP A 56 17.00 -0.02 4.04
CA ASP A 56 15.76 0.76 3.94
C ASP A 56 15.76 1.68 2.71
N ARG A 57 16.90 2.33 2.42
CA ARG A 57 17.06 3.16 1.21
C ARG A 57 16.96 2.32 -0.06
N VAL A 58 17.64 1.18 -0.13
CA VAL A 58 17.59 0.30 -1.30
C VAL A 58 16.16 -0.19 -1.53
N LEU A 59 15.47 -0.63 -0.47
CA LEU A 59 14.09 -1.09 -0.54
C LEU A 59 13.17 -0.02 -1.12
N VAL A 60 13.27 1.22 -0.64
CA VAL A 60 12.44 2.35 -1.10
C VAL A 60 12.74 2.71 -2.55
N VAL A 61 14.02 2.74 -2.94
CA VAL A 61 14.42 3.04 -4.33
C VAL A 61 13.87 1.98 -5.28
N VAL A 62 14.04 0.69 -4.94
CA VAL A 62 13.53 -0.42 -5.75
C VAL A 62 12.00 -0.39 -5.83
N ALA A 63 11.31 -0.22 -4.70
CA ALA A 63 9.85 -0.12 -4.67
C ALA A 63 9.34 1.07 -5.49
N SER A 64 9.99 2.23 -5.39
CA SER A 64 9.63 3.43 -6.16
C SER A 64 9.80 3.20 -7.67
N ALA A 65 10.93 2.60 -8.07
CA ALA A 65 11.19 2.24 -9.47
C ALA A 65 10.15 1.24 -9.99
N LEU A 66 9.83 0.20 -9.22
CA LEU A 66 8.82 -0.79 -9.59
C LEU A 66 7.43 -0.19 -9.69
N LEU A 67 7.06 0.71 -8.77
CA LEU A 67 5.77 1.40 -8.78
C LEU A 67 5.63 2.27 -10.04
N LEU A 68 6.62 3.13 -10.32
CA LEU A 68 6.59 4.03 -11.46
C LEU A 68 6.62 3.28 -12.79
N ALA A 69 7.52 2.30 -12.92
CA ALA A 69 7.62 1.49 -14.14
C ALA A 69 6.33 0.70 -14.38
N SER A 70 5.79 0.04 -13.35
CA SER A 70 4.56 -0.76 -13.48
C SER A 70 3.36 0.11 -13.83
N LEU A 71 3.22 1.27 -13.18
CA LEU A 71 2.15 2.22 -13.47
C LEU A 71 2.24 2.74 -14.91
N ALA A 72 3.41 3.21 -15.33
CA ALA A 72 3.63 3.73 -16.68
C ALA A 72 3.37 2.65 -17.76
N LEU A 73 3.84 1.43 -17.56
CA LEU A 73 3.62 0.32 -18.49
C LEU A 73 2.15 -0.12 -18.54
N LEU A 74 1.44 -0.14 -17.41
CA LEU A 74 0.01 -0.46 -17.38
C LEU A 74 -0.82 0.63 -18.07
N ILE A 75 -0.53 1.90 -17.81
CA ILE A 75 -1.17 3.03 -18.50
C ILE A 75 -0.88 2.96 -20.01
N GLY A 76 0.38 2.75 -20.40
CA GLY A 76 0.77 2.58 -21.80
C GLY A 76 0.07 1.39 -22.46
N ALA A 77 -0.10 0.27 -21.75
CA ALA A 77 -0.87 -0.87 -22.22
C ALA A 77 -2.37 -0.54 -22.38
N THR A 78 -2.95 0.29 -21.50
CA THR A 78 -4.33 0.76 -21.64
C THR A 78 -4.49 1.68 -22.84
N VAL A 79 -3.60 2.67 -23.03
CA VAL A 79 -3.64 3.62 -24.15
C VAL A 79 -3.47 2.90 -25.50
N THR A 80 -2.55 1.93 -25.56
CA THR A 80 -2.32 1.10 -26.76
C THR A 80 -3.35 -0.02 -26.95
N ARG A 81 -4.44 -0.02 -26.16
CA ARG A 81 -5.53 -1.02 -26.19
C ARG A 81 -5.08 -2.47 -25.97
N LYS A 82 -3.89 -2.68 -25.39
CA LYS A 82 -3.38 -4.00 -24.99
C LYS A 82 -3.98 -4.47 -23.65
N LEU A 83 -4.48 -3.53 -22.85
CA LEU A 83 -5.19 -3.76 -21.59
C LEU A 83 -6.58 -3.13 -21.67
N ASP A 84 -7.61 -3.89 -21.29
CA ASP A 84 -8.98 -3.37 -21.18
C ASP A 84 -9.03 -2.29 -20.08
N PRO A 85 -9.44 -1.04 -20.39
CA PRO A 85 -9.56 0.03 -19.40
C PRO A 85 -10.42 -0.34 -18.19
N ARG A 86 -11.40 -1.25 -18.34
CA ARG A 86 -12.27 -1.67 -17.24
C ARG A 86 -11.53 -2.38 -16.11
N VAL A 87 -10.32 -2.91 -16.35
CA VAL A 87 -9.46 -3.51 -15.33
C VAL A 87 -9.12 -2.50 -14.22
N TRP A 88 -9.02 -1.21 -14.55
CA TRP A 88 -8.78 -0.16 -13.57
C TRP A 88 -9.87 -0.07 -12.50
N SER A 89 -11.11 -0.47 -12.80
CA SER A 89 -12.19 -0.48 -11.81
C SER A 89 -11.96 -1.46 -10.65
N ALA A 90 -11.17 -2.52 -10.86
CA ALA A 90 -10.73 -3.42 -9.79
C ALA A 90 -9.36 -3.02 -9.23
N LEU A 91 -8.49 -2.44 -10.05
CA LEU A 91 -7.13 -2.08 -9.64
C LEU A 91 -7.08 -0.84 -8.75
N VAL A 92 -7.88 0.19 -9.04
CA VAL A 92 -7.90 1.44 -8.25
C VAL A 92 -8.26 1.19 -6.78
N PRO A 93 -9.33 0.46 -6.42
CA PRO A 93 -9.61 0.14 -5.02
C PRO A 93 -8.47 -0.60 -4.33
N LEU A 94 -7.75 -1.48 -5.04
CA LEU A 94 -6.58 -2.19 -4.49
C LEU A 94 -5.38 -1.26 -4.27
N LEU A 95 -5.17 -0.27 -5.14
CA LEU A 95 -4.14 0.76 -4.94
C LEU A 95 -4.46 1.62 -3.72
N VAL A 96 -5.72 2.05 -3.58
CA VAL A 96 -6.18 2.79 -2.39
C VAL A 96 -6.00 1.94 -1.13
N ALA A 97 -6.32 0.65 -1.18
CA ALA A 97 -6.05 -0.27 -0.08
C ALA A 97 -4.55 -0.35 0.26
N GLY A 98 -3.67 -0.42 -0.75
CA GLY A 98 -2.22 -0.37 -0.55
C GLY A 98 -1.75 0.93 0.12
N VAL A 99 -2.31 2.08 -0.29
CA VAL A 99 -2.03 3.38 0.34
C VAL A 99 -2.47 3.37 1.81
N LEU A 100 -3.68 2.90 2.10
CA LEU A 100 -4.17 2.79 3.48
C LEU A 100 -3.32 1.86 4.32
N ILE A 101 -2.83 0.75 3.77
CA ILE A 101 -1.91 -0.17 4.47
C ILE A 101 -0.58 0.53 4.78
N GLY A 102 0.00 1.27 3.83
CA GLY A 102 1.24 2.01 4.06
C GLY A 102 1.11 3.11 5.13
N LEU A 103 -0.02 3.82 5.12
CA LEU A 103 -0.36 4.80 6.16
C LEU A 103 -0.57 4.12 7.52
N ALA A 104 -1.38 3.07 7.56
CA ALA A 104 -1.66 2.29 8.75
C ALA A 104 -0.37 1.78 9.39
N TRP A 105 0.56 1.26 8.57
CA TRP A 105 1.87 0.81 9.03
C TRP A 105 2.61 1.92 9.79
N ARG A 106 2.68 3.14 9.25
CA ARG A 106 3.36 4.25 9.92
C ARG A 106 2.67 4.71 11.19
N ILE A 107 1.35 4.62 11.26
CA ILE A 107 0.60 4.95 12.46
C ILE A 107 0.87 3.92 13.57
N VAL A 108 0.84 2.62 13.25
CA VAL A 108 1.04 1.56 14.27
C VAL A 108 2.49 1.44 14.71
N THR A 109 3.45 1.82 13.87
CA THR A 109 4.88 1.87 14.22
C THR A 109 5.33 3.22 14.76
N ALA A 110 4.43 4.20 14.93
CA ALA A 110 4.78 5.47 15.54
C ALA A 110 5.05 5.27 17.03
N GLY A 111 6.17 5.83 17.51
CA GLY A 111 6.48 5.82 18.94
C GLY A 111 5.54 6.74 19.70
N ALA A 112 5.03 6.24 20.82
CA ALA A 112 4.15 6.97 21.72
C ALA A 112 4.66 6.91 23.16
N ILE A 113 4.10 7.78 23.99
CA ILE A 113 4.24 7.72 25.46
C ILE A 113 2.93 7.12 25.95
N GLY A 114 2.93 5.85 26.32
CA GLY A 114 1.71 5.10 26.63
C GLY A 114 0.93 4.66 25.38
N ALA A 115 -0.40 4.76 25.43
CA ALA A 115 -1.26 4.14 24.42
C ALA A 115 -1.27 4.89 23.07
N ASN A 116 -0.98 4.17 21.98
CA ASN A 116 -1.11 4.69 20.62
C ASN A 116 -2.59 4.73 20.18
N ILE A 117 -3.25 5.87 20.42
CA ILE A 117 -4.66 6.12 20.01
C ILE A 117 -4.82 5.97 18.48
N GLY A 118 -3.81 6.39 17.71
CA GLY A 118 -3.79 6.26 16.26
C GLY A 118 -3.93 4.81 15.81
N ALA A 119 -3.22 3.87 16.45
CA ALA A 119 -3.34 2.44 16.18
C ALA A 119 -4.77 1.94 16.44
N GLY A 120 -5.41 2.39 17.52
CA GLY A 120 -6.82 2.09 17.79
C GLY A 120 -7.77 2.57 16.69
N LEU A 121 -7.58 3.80 16.19
CA LEU A 121 -8.37 4.35 15.08
C LEU A 121 -8.14 3.61 13.76
N VAL A 122 -6.91 3.18 13.49
CA VAL A 122 -6.58 2.36 12.32
C VAL A 122 -7.32 1.02 12.38
N VAL A 123 -7.39 0.38 13.54
CA VAL A 123 -8.12 -0.88 13.70
C VAL A 123 -9.63 -0.68 13.54
N LEU A 124 -10.20 0.29 14.26
CA LEU A 124 -11.66 0.50 14.29
C LEU A 124 -12.21 1.10 12.99
N GLY A 125 -11.49 2.04 12.37
CA GLY A 125 -11.92 2.72 11.14
C GLY A 125 -11.23 2.18 9.88
N GLY A 126 -9.91 2.01 9.93
CA GLY A 126 -9.13 1.55 8.78
C GLY A 126 -9.44 0.12 8.36
N GLY A 127 -9.66 -0.79 9.32
CA GLY A 127 -10.05 -2.18 9.07
C GLY A 127 -11.32 -2.32 8.23
N PRO A 128 -12.46 -1.74 8.65
CA PRO A 128 -13.69 -1.75 7.86
C PRO A 128 -13.54 -1.12 6.47
N VAL A 129 -12.84 0.00 6.36
CA VAL A 129 -12.59 0.65 5.06
C VAL A 129 -11.77 -0.26 4.14
N LEU A 130 -10.74 -0.91 4.66
CA LEU A 130 -9.93 -1.86 3.90
C LEU A 130 -10.79 -3.03 3.41
N LEU A 131 -11.64 -3.60 4.26
CA LEU A 131 -12.57 -4.68 3.88
C LEU A 131 -13.53 -4.25 2.76
N ILE A 132 -14.07 -3.03 2.83
CA ILE A 132 -14.93 -2.48 1.78
C ILE A 132 -14.16 -2.38 0.46
N LEU A 133 -12.94 -1.83 0.47
CA LEU A 133 -12.12 -1.69 -0.74
C LEU A 133 -11.78 -3.04 -1.38
N LEU A 134 -11.42 -4.03 -0.57
CA LEU A 134 -11.17 -5.39 -1.04
C LEU A 134 -12.45 -6.04 -1.60
N GLY A 135 -13.59 -5.83 -0.95
CA GLY A 135 -14.90 -6.29 -1.42
C GLY A 135 -15.26 -5.68 -2.77
N VAL A 136 -15.10 -4.36 -2.93
CA VAL A 136 -15.32 -3.65 -4.21
C VAL A 136 -14.39 -4.20 -5.29
N ALA A 137 -13.09 -4.34 -5.00
CA ALA A 137 -12.12 -4.90 -5.95
C ALA A 137 -12.52 -6.31 -6.40
N ALA A 138 -12.94 -7.17 -5.46
CA ALA A 138 -13.36 -8.53 -5.75
C ALA A 138 -14.63 -8.58 -6.61
N VAL A 139 -15.63 -7.75 -6.31
CA VAL A 139 -16.86 -7.64 -7.10
C VAL A 139 -16.55 -7.19 -8.52
N GLN A 140 -15.70 -6.16 -8.68
CA GLN A 140 -15.32 -5.64 -9.99
C GLN A 140 -14.52 -6.67 -10.80
N ALA A 141 -13.58 -7.37 -10.16
CA ALA A 141 -12.84 -8.47 -10.79
C ALA A 141 -13.76 -9.63 -11.22
N ALA A 142 -14.77 -9.96 -10.41
CA ALA A 142 -15.75 -11.00 -10.75
C ALA A 142 -16.64 -10.58 -11.93
N ARG A 143 -17.08 -9.32 -11.99
CA ARG A 143 -17.83 -8.76 -13.12
C ARG A 143 -17.03 -8.84 -14.42
N LEU A 144 -15.77 -8.41 -14.39
CA LEU A 144 -14.86 -8.52 -15.55
C LEU A 144 -14.68 -9.96 -16.03
N ARG A 145 -14.51 -10.91 -15.10
CA ARG A 145 -14.40 -12.34 -15.45
C ARG A 145 -15.66 -12.88 -16.11
N ARG A 146 -16.85 -12.49 -15.63
CA ARG A 146 -18.13 -12.91 -16.20
C ARG A 146 -18.34 -12.35 -17.60
N GLU A 147 -18.03 -11.08 -17.81
CA GLU A 147 -18.12 -10.44 -19.12
C GLU A 147 -17.17 -11.08 -20.13
N HIS A 148 -15.94 -11.42 -19.73
CA HIS A 148 -15.01 -12.10 -20.60
C HIS A 148 -15.51 -13.48 -21.03
N ARG A 149 -16.09 -14.26 -20.11
CA ARG A 149 -16.68 -15.57 -20.43
C ARG A 149 -17.84 -15.48 -21.42
N ARG A 150 -18.72 -14.49 -21.26
CA ARG A 150 -19.88 -14.27 -22.16
C ARG A 150 -19.51 -13.85 -23.58
N ARG A 151 -18.29 -13.33 -23.80
CA ARG A 151 -17.83 -12.91 -25.13
C ARG A 151 -17.08 -14.01 -25.89
N VAL A 152 -16.69 -15.09 -25.21
CA VAL A 152 -15.83 -16.15 -25.74
C VAL A 152 -16.55 -17.50 -25.85
N GLY A 153 -17.61 -17.71 -25.07
CA GLY A 153 -18.57 -18.79 -25.28
C GLY A 153 -19.71 -18.33 -26.16
#